data_AF-A0A1I6G474-F1
#
_entry.id   AF-A0A1I6G474-F1
#
_cell.length_a   1.000
_cell.length_b   1.000
_cell.length_c   1.000
_cell.angle_alpha   90.00
_cell.angle_beta   90.00
_cell.angle_gamma   90.00
#
_symmetry.space_group_name_H-M   'P 1'
#
loop_
_entity.id
_entity.type
_entity.pdbx_description
1 polymer ?
#
loop_
_entity_poly.entity_id
_entity_poly.type
_entity_poly.pdbx_seq_one_letter_code
_entity_poly.pdbx_strand_id
1 'polypeptide(L)'
;MPCVTRRALLRCTGLAATVSVAGCGLRSDDDVFLSAGSLGFANLDDLPHRLGVRVVDAPETYRTDDGDERGVPLPQRHLHASVSLRPGDTVLYPDAFTEPIEYEVKITVDGAPPRSER
;
A
#
# COMPACT_ATOMS: atom_id res chain seq x y z
N MET A 1 -66.31 13.11 13.63
CA MET A 1 -66.10 12.76 12.21
C MET A 1 -64.74 13.29 11.79
N PRO A 2 -63.91 12.49 11.10
CA PRO A 2 -62.53 12.81 10.75
C PRO A 2 -62.41 13.45 9.37
N CYS A 3 -61.35 14.21 9.13
CA CYS A 3 -60.80 14.47 7.78
C CYS A 3 -59.31 14.81 7.95
N VAL A 4 -58.44 13.80 8.04
CA VAL A 4 -57.57 13.28 6.97
C VAL A 4 -56.74 14.36 6.24
N THR A 5 -55.55 14.59 6.79
CA THR A 5 -54.23 14.50 6.12
C THR A 5 -54.10 14.96 4.66
N ARG A 6 -53.31 16.03 4.43
CA ARG A 6 -52.33 16.04 3.32
C ARG A 6 -50.98 16.59 3.79
N ARG A 7 -49.97 15.75 3.57
CA ARG A 7 -48.54 15.96 3.81
C ARG A 7 -48.00 16.99 2.81
N ALA A 8 -47.12 17.87 3.28
CA ALA A 8 -46.05 18.45 2.47
C ALA A 8 -44.87 18.78 3.41
N LEU A 9 -43.99 17.79 3.58
CA LEU A 9 -42.66 17.98 4.15
C LEU A 9 -41.78 18.54 3.04
N LEU A 10 -41.28 19.75 3.20
CA LEU A 10 -40.05 20.19 2.53
C LEU A 10 -39.07 20.64 3.61
N ARG A 11 -38.29 19.69 4.13
CA ARG A 11 -37.11 19.95 4.95
C ARG A 11 -35.95 20.23 4.00
N CYS A 12 -35.62 21.49 3.77
CA CYS A 12 -34.33 21.90 3.23
C CYS A 12 -33.38 22.10 4.41
N THR A 13 -32.66 21.06 4.81
CA THR A 13 -31.53 21.17 5.75
C THR A 13 -30.24 21.29 4.94
N GLY A 14 -29.50 22.36 5.21
CA GLY A 14 -28.45 22.91 4.38
C GLY A 14 -27.19 22.05 4.23
N LEU A 15 -26.53 22.27 3.09
CA LEU A 15 -25.18 21.83 2.79
C LEU A 15 -24.20 22.55 3.72
N ALA A 16 -23.67 21.82 4.69
CA ALA A 16 -22.48 22.22 5.42
C ALA A 16 -21.27 22.04 4.49
N ALA A 17 -20.77 23.15 3.95
CA ALA A 17 -19.47 23.22 3.30
C ALA A 17 -18.42 23.46 4.39
N THR A 18 -17.44 22.56 4.54
CA THR A 18 -16.14 22.92 5.12
C THR A 18 -15.02 21.99 4.66
N VAL A 19 -14.15 22.61 3.85
CA VAL A 19 -12.67 22.60 3.88
C VAL A 19 -11.96 21.25 3.63
N SER A 20 -11.56 21.06 2.37
CA SER A 20 -10.39 20.26 2.02
C SER A 20 -9.14 20.94 2.58
N VAL A 21 -8.52 20.35 3.59
CA VAL A 21 -7.14 20.69 3.95
C VAL A 21 -6.26 20.09 2.86
N ALA A 22 -5.94 20.88 1.83
CA ALA A 22 -4.78 20.61 1.01
C ALA A 22 -3.57 20.76 1.94
N GLY A 23 -3.09 19.63 2.48
CA GLY A 23 -1.86 19.59 3.23
C GLY A 23 -0.71 19.97 2.30
N CYS A 24 -0.39 21.25 2.22
CA CYS A 24 0.90 21.72 1.74
C CYS A 24 1.95 21.30 2.77
N GLY A 25 2.40 20.05 2.68
CA GLY A 25 3.66 19.65 3.29
C GLY A 25 4.76 20.46 2.63
N LEU A 26 5.40 21.34 3.40
CA LEU A 26 6.69 21.92 3.06
C LEU A 26 7.66 20.76 2.80
N ARG A 27 7.91 20.51 1.53
CA ARG A 27 8.83 19.50 1.03
C ARG A 27 10.23 20.04 1.27
N SER A 28 10.85 19.60 2.36
CA SER A 28 12.29 19.82 2.59
C SER A 28 13.05 19.09 1.49
N ASP A 29 13.94 19.84 0.84
CA ASP A 29 14.72 19.48 -0.33
C ASP A 29 15.99 18.70 0.07
N ASP A 30 15.80 17.61 0.82
CA ASP A 30 16.87 16.67 1.17
C ASP A 30 16.31 15.25 0.96
N ASP A 31 16.65 14.65 -0.18
CA ASP A 31 16.39 13.27 -0.59
C ASP A 31 14.98 12.72 -0.28
N VAL A 32 13.98 13.28 -0.97
CA VAL A 32 12.71 12.55 -1.17
C VAL A 32 13.01 11.37 -2.10
N PHE A 33 13.40 10.24 -1.55
CA PHE A 33 13.29 8.95 -2.24
C PHE A 33 11.80 8.75 -2.53
N LEU A 34 11.39 9.08 -3.76
CA LEU A 34 10.05 8.78 -4.23
C LEU A 34 9.95 7.25 -4.22
N SER A 35 9.16 6.69 -3.29
CA SER A 35 8.86 5.27 -3.29
C SER A 35 8.37 4.85 -4.66
N ALA A 36 9.04 3.85 -5.21
CA ALA A 36 8.69 3.22 -6.47
C ALA A 36 7.51 2.27 -6.30
N GLY A 37 7.24 1.81 -5.07
CA GLY A 37 6.13 0.92 -4.81
C GLY A 37 5.85 0.64 -3.35
N SER A 38 4.57 0.53 -3.04
CA SER A 38 4.05 0.06 -1.76
C SER A 38 3.69 -1.43 -1.82
N LEU A 39 3.79 -2.13 -0.69
CA LEU A 39 3.36 -3.51 -0.56
C LEU A 39 2.32 -3.66 0.56
N GLY A 40 1.18 -4.26 0.24
CA GLY A 40 0.08 -4.47 1.18
C GLY A 40 -0.25 -5.94 1.35
N PHE A 41 -0.61 -6.33 2.58
CA PHE A 41 -1.04 -7.67 2.91
C PHE A 41 -2.31 -7.66 3.75
N ALA A 42 -3.23 -8.56 3.45
CA ALA A 42 -4.42 -8.81 4.25
C ALA A 42 -4.53 -10.31 4.55
N ASN A 43 -4.79 -10.65 5.81
CA ASN A 43 -5.11 -12.02 6.18
C ASN A 43 -6.63 -12.21 6.14
N LEU A 44 -7.12 -12.91 5.12
CA LEU A 44 -8.53 -13.21 4.93
C LEU A 44 -8.94 -14.61 5.45
N ASP A 45 -7.99 -15.33 6.06
CA ASP A 45 -8.22 -16.62 6.69
C ASP A 45 -8.75 -16.44 8.14
N ASP A 46 -9.26 -17.51 8.74
CA ASP A 46 -9.68 -17.56 10.15
C ASP A 46 -8.54 -17.98 11.11
N LEU A 47 -7.38 -18.32 10.56
CA LEU A 47 -6.15 -18.62 11.32
C LEU A 47 -5.10 -17.49 11.22
N PRO A 48 -4.25 -17.33 12.26
CA PRO A 48 -3.12 -16.42 12.17
C PRO A 48 -2.05 -16.97 11.23
N HIS A 49 -1.50 -16.10 10.38
CA HIS A 49 -0.44 -16.45 9.43
C HIS A 49 0.78 -15.56 9.55
N ARG A 50 1.96 -16.11 9.23
CA ARG A 50 3.17 -15.34 8.98
C ARG A 50 3.42 -15.23 7.49
N LEU A 51 3.43 -14.01 6.98
CA LEU A 51 3.79 -13.72 5.60
C LEU A 51 5.27 -13.35 5.52
N GLY A 52 6.00 -13.97 4.60
CA GLY A 52 7.38 -13.65 4.29
C GLY A 52 7.53 -13.09 2.88
N VAL A 53 8.45 -12.14 2.70
CA VAL A 53 8.80 -11.53 1.41
C VAL A 53 10.31 -11.54 1.26
N ARG A 54 10.79 -11.91 0.08
CA ARG A 54 12.20 -11.85 -0.30
C ARG A 54 12.35 -11.38 -1.73
N VAL A 55 13.21 -10.40 -2.00
CA VAL A 55 13.69 -10.13 -3.37
C VAL A 55 14.66 -11.25 -3.76
N VAL A 56 14.37 -11.93 -4.86
CA VAL A 56 15.19 -13.03 -5.40
C VAL A 56 15.99 -12.61 -6.63
N ASP A 57 15.53 -11.59 -7.35
CA ASP A 57 16.26 -10.96 -8.43
C ASP A 57 15.95 -9.47 -8.50
N ALA A 58 16.98 -8.67 -8.80
CA ALA A 58 16.90 -7.25 -9.08
C ALA A 58 18.18 -6.81 -9.81
N PRO A 59 18.10 -5.90 -10.79
CA PRO A 59 19.29 -5.43 -11.51
C PRO A 59 20.26 -4.68 -10.58
N GLU A 60 21.55 -4.66 -10.95
CA GLU A 60 22.56 -3.92 -10.17
C GLU A 60 22.50 -2.41 -10.40
N THR A 61 22.10 -2.02 -11.60
CA THR A 61 21.98 -0.63 -12.03
C THR A 61 20.69 -0.43 -12.82
N TYR A 62 20.25 0.82 -12.90
CA TYR A 62 19.12 1.23 -13.72
C TYR A 62 19.39 2.59 -14.34
N ARG A 63 18.70 2.87 -15.45
CA ARG A 63 18.77 4.16 -16.13
C ARG A 63 17.62 5.03 -15.63
N THR A 64 17.95 6.23 -15.20
CA THR A 64 16.97 7.25 -14.79
C THR A 64 16.32 7.91 -16.02
N ASP A 65 15.24 8.63 -15.80
CA ASP A 65 14.54 9.40 -16.85
C ASP A 65 15.46 10.46 -17.49
N ASP A 66 16.42 10.99 -16.73
CA ASP A 66 17.44 11.95 -17.21
C ASP A 66 18.55 11.27 -18.02
N GLY A 67 18.55 9.94 -18.09
CA GLY A 67 19.52 9.14 -18.84
C GLY A 67 20.78 8.76 -18.06
N ASP A 68 20.89 9.17 -16.80
CA ASP A 68 21.98 8.75 -15.92
C ASP A 68 21.81 7.30 -15.47
N GLU A 69 22.93 6.59 -15.33
CA GLU A 69 22.96 5.27 -14.72
C GLU A 69 23.17 5.39 -13.20
N ARG A 70 22.30 4.74 -12.43
CA ARG A 70 22.38 4.68 -10.96
C ARG A 70 22.43 3.25 -10.47
N GLY A 71 23.15 3.03 -9.38
CA GLY A 71 23.18 1.74 -8.70
C GLY A 71 21.91 1.48 -7.89
N VAL A 72 21.44 0.24 -7.88
CA VAL A 72 20.38 -0.21 -6.99
C VAL A 72 20.97 -0.51 -5.60
N PRO A 73 20.45 0.08 -4.52
CA PRO A 73 20.95 -0.14 -3.18
C PRO A 73 20.95 -1.61 -2.78
N LEU A 74 22.00 -2.04 -2.06
CA LEU A 74 22.08 -3.40 -1.51
C LEU A 74 20.85 -3.81 -0.67
N PRO A 75 20.26 -2.95 0.18
CA PRO A 75 19.05 -3.29 0.92
C PRO A 75 17.86 -3.65 0.03
N GLN A 76 17.78 -3.07 -1.18
CA GLN A 76 16.69 -3.31 -2.13
C GLN A 76 16.92 -4.62 -2.91
N ARG A 77 18.18 -4.91 -3.28
CA ARG A 77 18.54 -6.19 -3.94
C ARG A 77 18.45 -7.41 -3.02
N HIS A 78 18.61 -7.22 -1.70
CA HIS A 78 18.59 -8.30 -0.72
C HIS A 78 17.45 -8.15 0.30
N LEU A 79 16.37 -7.46 -0.07
CA LEU A 79 15.24 -7.22 0.83
C LEU A 79 14.68 -8.56 1.32
N HIS A 80 14.57 -8.69 2.63
CA HIS A 80 13.96 -9.83 3.30
C HIS A 80 13.19 -9.36 4.53
N ALA A 81 11.88 -9.61 4.55
CA ALA A 81 11.01 -9.18 5.62
C ALA A 81 9.95 -10.24 5.92
N SER A 82 9.38 -10.17 7.12
CA SER A 82 8.22 -10.99 7.48
C SER A 82 7.32 -10.27 8.47
N VAL A 83 6.03 -10.58 8.43
CA VAL A 83 5.01 -10.03 9.33
C VAL A 83 4.05 -11.15 9.75
N SER A 84 3.62 -11.12 11.01
CA SER A 84 2.57 -12.00 11.50
C SER A 84 1.25 -11.23 11.56
N LEU A 85 0.21 -11.77 10.94
CA LEU A 85 -1.11 -11.17 10.82
C LEU A 85 -2.16 -12.07 11.47
N ARG A 86 -2.99 -11.50 12.33
CA ARG A 86 -4.18 -12.18 12.88
C ARG A 86 -5.28 -12.26 11.81
N PRO A 87 -6.32 -13.09 12.00
CA PRO A 87 -7.49 -13.10 11.14
C PRO A 87 -8.08 -11.70 10.98
N GLY A 88 -8.25 -11.25 9.72
CA GLY A 88 -8.78 -9.94 9.37
C GLY A 88 -7.78 -8.77 9.42
N ASP A 89 -6.53 -8.99 9.87
CA ASP A 89 -5.53 -7.92 9.89
C ASP A 89 -5.14 -7.51 8.46
N THR A 90 -4.89 -6.21 8.28
CA THR A 90 -4.32 -5.62 7.07
C THR A 90 -3.13 -4.75 7.44
N VAL A 91 -2.05 -4.83 6.67
CA VAL A 91 -0.85 -4.00 6.82
C VAL A 91 -0.42 -3.45 5.46
N LEU A 92 0.08 -2.21 5.46
CA LEU A 92 0.62 -1.54 4.29
C LEU A 92 2.04 -1.03 4.58
N TYR A 93 2.95 -1.28 3.66
CA TYR A 93 4.31 -0.76 3.63
C TYR A 93 4.41 0.24 2.47
N PRO A 94 4.26 1.55 2.70
CA PRO A 94 4.15 2.56 1.64
C PRO A 94 5.43 2.73 0.80
N ASP A 95 6.58 2.38 1.35
CA ASP A 95 7.90 2.57 0.74
C ASP A 95 8.70 1.25 0.69
N ALA A 96 8.03 0.18 0.27
CA ALA A 96 8.64 -1.15 0.20
C ALA A 96 9.75 -1.20 -0.87
N PHE A 97 9.54 -0.52 -2.00
CA PHE A 97 10.49 -0.42 -3.10
C PHE A 97 10.82 1.04 -3.36
N THR A 98 12.11 1.35 -3.51
CA THR A 98 12.57 2.74 -3.67
C THR A 98 13.03 3.06 -5.09
N GLU A 99 13.46 2.06 -5.88
CA GLU A 99 13.89 2.28 -7.26
C GLU A 99 12.82 1.81 -8.25
N PRO A 100 12.57 2.55 -9.34
CA PRO A 100 11.58 2.18 -10.35
C PRO A 100 12.13 1.11 -11.30
N ILE A 101 12.41 -0.08 -10.76
CA ILE A 101 12.99 -1.23 -11.47
C ILE A 101 12.07 -2.45 -11.35
N GLU A 102 12.36 -3.47 -12.14
CA GLU A 102 11.72 -4.78 -12.00
C GLU A 102 12.38 -5.56 -10.84
N TYR A 103 11.57 -5.94 -9.85
CA TYR A 103 11.97 -6.81 -8.76
C TYR A 103 11.27 -8.15 -8.91
N GLU A 104 12.03 -9.25 -8.89
CA GLU A 104 11.44 -10.57 -8.69
C GLU A 104 11.33 -10.83 -7.18
N VAL A 105 10.11 -11.07 -6.69
CA VAL A 105 9.85 -11.32 -5.28
C VAL A 105 9.26 -12.70 -5.04
N LYS A 106 9.78 -13.37 -4.02
CA LYS A 106 9.21 -14.60 -3.47
C LYS A 106 8.40 -14.28 -2.22
N ILE A 107 7.14 -14.72 -2.23
CA ILE A 107 6.23 -14.63 -1.09
C ILE A 107 6.07 -16.01 -0.45
N THR A 108 5.99 -16.06 0.88
CA THR A 108 5.68 -17.28 1.64
C THR A 108 4.56 -17.05 2.65
N VAL A 109 3.79 -18.10 2.91
CA VAL A 109 2.79 -18.19 3.99
C VAL A 109 3.23 -19.29 4.94
N ASP A 110 3.42 -18.95 6.21
CA ASP A 110 3.93 -19.84 7.25
C ASP A 110 5.25 -20.55 6.88
N GLY A 111 6.10 -19.85 6.14
CA GLY A 111 7.40 -20.34 5.69
C GLY A 111 7.36 -21.24 4.46
N ALA A 112 6.18 -21.52 3.89
CA ALA A 112 6.02 -22.31 2.67
C ALA A 112 5.53 -21.44 1.50
N PRO A 113 5.74 -21.85 0.23
CA PRO A 113 5.07 -21.22 -0.90
C PRO A 113 3.55 -21.26 -0.72
N PRO A 114 2.82 -20.21 -1.17
CA PRO A 114 1.37 -20.23 -1.16
C PRO A 114 0.85 -21.46 -1.90
N ARG A 115 -0.18 -22.11 -1.36
CA ARG A 115 -0.86 -23.19 -2.09
C ARG A 115 -1.68 -22.55 -3.20
N SER A 116 -1.58 -23.09 -4.41
CA SER A 116 -2.53 -22.81 -5.46
C SER A 116 -3.81 -23.60 -5.20
N GLU A 117 -4.96 -22.91 -5.23
CA GLU A 117 -6.23 -23.60 -5.39
C GLU A 117 -6.24 -24.26 -6.78
N ARG A 118 -6.60 -25.56 -6.82
CA ARG A 118 -6.76 -26.33 -8.06
C ARG A 118 -8.23 -26.52 -8.36
#